data_AF-A0A7Y1VEP8-F1
#
_entry.id   AF-A0A7Y1VEP8-F1
#
_cell.length_a   1.000
_cell.length_b   1.000
_cell.length_c   1.000
_cell.angle_alpha   90.00
_cell.angle_beta   90.00
_cell.angle_gamma   90.00
#
_symmetry.space_group_name_H-M   'P 1'
#
loop_
_entity.id
_entity.type
_entity.pdbx_description
1 polymer ?
#
loop_
_entity_poly.entity_id
_entity_poly.type
_entity_poly.pdbx_seq_one_letter_code
_entity_poly.pdbx_strand_id
1 'polypeptide(L)'
;DVDGAVLCTNTGTTTEKNIVEWARLGGATIVVEGVETFPEAMERFKEGTCDLVTTDGSGLVGNKATETAAGTPGAAEWVIFPSAPISKEPLGPAYRQNDSAWGDVINWTIFATVIADEKGVTSANIDENREIDPEAGRLFGLEGEVQSAMGLPADAFYQVVKQVGNYDEIYSRNLNPVGLTREGSLNASFVDGGMIYAPPAR
;
A
#
# COMPACT_ATOMS: atom_id res chain seq x y z
N ASP A 1 18.53 -5.03 22.58
CA ASP A 1 17.22 -4.38 22.77
C ASP A 1 16.05 -5.34 22.57
N VAL A 2 16.04 -6.20 21.55
CA VAL A 2 14.96 -7.20 21.35
C VAL A 2 15.28 -8.62 21.84
N ASP A 3 16.48 -8.84 22.38
CA ASP A 3 16.92 -10.18 22.80
C ASP A 3 16.08 -10.71 23.97
N GLY A 4 15.53 -11.91 23.80
CA GLY A 4 14.61 -12.55 24.73
C GLY A 4 13.15 -12.07 24.66
N ALA A 5 12.82 -11.08 23.81
CA ALA A 5 11.48 -10.52 23.73
C ALA A 5 10.47 -11.51 23.14
N VAL A 6 9.23 -11.45 23.64
CA VAL A 6 8.07 -12.14 23.09
C VAL A 6 7.44 -11.28 22.01
N LEU A 7 7.36 -11.83 20.79
CA LEU A 7 6.90 -11.12 19.60
C LEU A 7 5.63 -11.76 19.04
N CYS A 8 4.56 -10.98 18.94
CA CYS A 8 3.33 -11.38 18.27
C CYS A 8 3.35 -11.02 16.78
N THR A 9 2.97 -11.95 15.91
CA THR A 9 2.76 -11.70 14.48
C THR A 9 1.89 -12.78 13.83
N ASN A 10 1.51 -12.59 12.57
CA ASN A 10 0.76 -13.58 11.81
C ASN A 10 1.62 -14.76 11.39
N THR A 11 1.14 -15.98 11.68
CA THR A 11 1.77 -17.22 11.24
C THR A 11 1.76 -17.34 9.72
N GLY A 12 2.85 -17.82 9.13
CA GLY A 12 2.95 -18.12 7.70
C GLY A 12 3.23 -16.90 6.81
N THR A 13 3.56 -15.75 7.38
CA THR A 13 3.87 -14.52 6.65
C THR A 13 5.36 -14.38 6.32
N THR A 14 5.70 -13.47 5.40
CA THR A 14 7.08 -13.02 5.20
C THR A 14 7.62 -12.34 6.46
N THR A 15 6.77 -11.57 7.14
CA THR A 15 7.07 -10.87 8.40
C THR A 15 7.64 -11.80 9.47
N GLU A 16 6.98 -12.94 9.73
CA GLU A 16 7.43 -13.96 10.70
C GLU A 16 8.86 -14.45 10.40
N LYS A 17 9.16 -14.71 9.13
CA LYS A 17 10.48 -15.21 8.71
C LYS A 17 11.54 -14.12 8.79
N ASN A 18 11.20 -12.92 8.31
CA ASN A 18 12.12 -11.79 8.22
C ASN A 18 12.60 -11.32 9.60
N ILE A 19 11.70 -11.27 10.59
CA ILE A 19 12.06 -10.81 11.94
C ILE A 19 12.95 -11.82 12.69
N VAL A 20 12.71 -13.12 12.52
CA VAL A 20 13.56 -14.17 13.11
C VAL A 20 14.95 -14.15 12.48
N GLU A 21 15.03 -14.00 11.15
CA GLU A 21 16.32 -13.89 10.46
C GLU A 21 17.06 -12.61 10.87
N TRP A 22 16.38 -11.47 10.91
CA TRP A 22 16.95 -10.19 11.32
C TRP A 22 17.48 -10.24 12.76
N ALA A 23 16.70 -10.76 13.71
CA ALA A 23 17.14 -10.90 15.10
C ALA A 23 18.39 -11.77 15.21
N ARG A 24 18.40 -12.93 14.53
CA ARG A 24 19.54 -13.85 14.52
C ARG A 24 20.80 -13.20 13.94
N LEU A 25 20.68 -12.44 12.85
CA LEU A 25 21.81 -11.71 12.26
C LEU A 25 22.32 -10.59 13.19
N GLY A 26 21.43 -10.00 13.99
CA GLY A 26 21.76 -9.05 15.05
C GLY A 26 22.31 -9.67 16.33
N GLY A 27 22.45 -11.00 16.40
CA GLY A 27 22.90 -11.72 17.59
C GLY A 27 21.87 -11.80 18.71
N ALA A 28 20.59 -11.57 18.40
CA ALA A 28 19.47 -11.67 19.32
C ALA A 28 18.60 -12.91 19.01
N THR A 29 17.92 -13.41 20.03
CA THR A 29 16.89 -14.44 19.91
C THR A 29 15.56 -13.86 20.33
N ILE A 30 14.50 -14.14 19.57
CA ILE A 30 13.13 -13.73 19.88
C ILE A 30 12.23 -14.96 20.04
N VAL A 31 11.23 -14.85 20.90
CA VAL A 31 10.19 -15.87 21.07
C VAL A 31 8.98 -15.44 20.23
N VAL A 32 8.68 -16.18 19.16
CA VAL A 32 7.57 -15.83 18.27
C VAL A 32 6.27 -16.49 18.74
N GLU A 33 5.27 -15.67 19.01
CA GLU A 33 3.88 -16.05 19.29
C GLU A 33 3.04 -15.81 18.03
N GLY A 34 2.92 -16.85 17.21
CA GLY A 34 2.16 -16.81 15.97
C GLY A 34 0.65 -16.83 16.21
N VAL A 35 -0.08 -15.94 15.53
CA VAL A 35 -1.55 -15.89 15.52
C VAL A 35 -2.12 -15.96 14.11
N GLU A 36 -3.42 -16.20 13.98
CA GLU A 36 -4.06 -16.28 12.66
C GLU A 36 -4.28 -14.88 12.07
N THR A 37 -4.71 -13.91 12.88
CA THR A 37 -5.09 -12.56 12.41
C THR A 37 -4.28 -11.46 13.09
N PHE A 38 -3.96 -10.39 12.36
CA PHE A 38 -3.16 -9.29 12.93
C PHE A 38 -3.88 -8.56 14.08
N PRO A 39 -5.22 -8.36 14.05
CA PRO A 39 -5.94 -7.83 15.20
C PRO A 39 -5.73 -8.63 16.47
N GLU A 40 -5.67 -9.97 16.38
CA GLU A 40 -5.36 -10.82 17.53
C GLU A 40 -3.93 -10.56 18.07
N ALA A 41 -2.94 -10.37 17.19
CA ALA A 41 -1.57 -10.02 17.59
C ALA A 41 -1.53 -8.68 18.34
N MET A 42 -2.31 -7.70 17.87
CA MET A 42 -2.42 -6.39 18.50
C MET A 42 -3.10 -6.47 19.88
N GLU A 43 -4.16 -7.25 20.04
CA GLU A 43 -4.79 -7.45 21.36
C GLU A 43 -3.81 -8.08 22.35
N ARG A 44 -3.09 -9.14 21.95
CA ARG A 44 -2.07 -9.76 22.81
C ARG A 44 -0.94 -8.81 23.19
N PHE A 45 -0.51 -7.94 22.28
CA PHE A 45 0.44 -6.88 22.57
C PHE A 45 -0.12 -5.87 23.58
N LYS A 46 -1.37 -5.42 23.39
CA LYS A 46 -2.06 -4.48 24.31
C LYS A 46 -2.25 -5.06 25.72
N GLU A 47 -2.51 -6.36 25.82
CA GLU A 47 -2.66 -7.09 27.08
C GLU A 47 -1.32 -7.36 27.79
N GLY A 48 -0.19 -7.11 27.12
CA GLY A 48 1.16 -7.39 27.63
C GLY A 48 1.56 -8.86 27.54
N THR A 49 0.85 -9.67 26.76
CA THR A 49 1.26 -11.05 26.43
C THR A 49 2.52 -11.04 25.56
N CYS A 50 2.63 -10.07 24.67
CA CYS A 50 3.80 -9.86 23.81
C CYS A 50 4.46 -8.52 24.14
N ASP A 51 5.80 -8.52 24.19
CA ASP A 51 6.62 -7.31 24.34
C ASP A 51 6.64 -6.48 23.05
N LEU A 52 6.51 -7.17 21.90
CA LEU A 52 6.63 -6.59 20.57
C LEU A 52 5.51 -7.10 19.65
N VAL A 53 5.19 -6.30 18.63
CA VAL A 53 4.39 -6.72 17.48
C VAL A 53 5.12 -6.31 16.19
N THR A 54 5.03 -7.12 15.13
CA THR A 54 5.63 -6.79 13.84
C THR A 54 4.68 -7.05 12.67
N THR A 55 4.71 -6.14 11.71
CA THR A 55 4.06 -6.17 10.40
C THR A 55 4.73 -5.11 9.52
N ASP A 56 4.18 -4.85 8.33
CA ASP A 56 4.64 -3.78 7.44
C ASP A 56 4.66 -2.42 8.15
N GLY A 57 5.64 -1.58 7.83
CA GLY A 57 5.80 -0.27 8.48
C GLY A 57 4.56 0.63 8.39
N SER A 58 3.87 0.64 7.26
CA SER A 58 2.60 1.35 7.09
C SER A 58 1.50 0.78 7.99
N GLY A 59 1.44 -0.55 8.15
CA GLY A 59 0.54 -1.22 9.06
C GLY A 59 0.77 -0.82 10.51
N LEU A 60 2.04 -0.76 10.95
CA LEU A 60 2.38 -0.32 12.31
C LEU A 60 1.99 1.13 12.56
N VAL A 61 2.28 2.04 11.62
CA VAL A 61 1.88 3.45 11.72
C VAL A 61 0.37 3.60 11.78
N GLY A 62 -0.36 2.90 10.90
CA GLY A 62 -1.82 2.90 10.88
C GLY A 62 -2.43 2.41 12.19
N ASN A 63 -1.97 1.26 12.70
CA ASN A 63 -2.48 0.71 13.96
C ASN A 63 -2.17 1.63 15.15
N LYS A 64 -0.95 2.17 15.25
CA LYS A 64 -0.62 3.14 16.31
C LYS A 64 -1.55 4.35 16.26
N ALA A 65 -1.79 4.92 15.07
CA ALA A 65 -2.66 6.08 14.91
C ALA A 65 -4.11 5.77 15.30
N THR A 66 -4.64 4.62 14.86
CA THR A 66 -6.00 4.18 15.19
C THR A 66 -6.17 3.95 16.70
N GLU A 67 -5.23 3.25 17.34
CA GLU A 67 -5.29 2.96 18.78
C GLU A 67 -5.11 4.22 19.63
N THR A 68 -4.26 5.15 19.19
CA THR A 68 -4.14 6.47 19.81
C THR A 68 -5.45 7.25 19.73
N ALA A 69 -6.10 7.27 18.56
CA ALA A 69 -7.38 7.94 18.37
C ALA A 69 -8.52 7.28 19.16
N ALA A 70 -8.45 5.97 19.38
CA ALA A 70 -9.41 5.22 20.20
C ALA A 70 -9.21 5.45 21.72
N GLY A 71 -8.13 6.11 22.14
CA GLY A 71 -7.82 6.33 23.55
C GLY A 71 -7.28 5.08 24.26
N THR A 72 -6.71 4.14 23.51
CA THR A 72 -6.08 2.94 24.08
C THR A 72 -4.95 3.35 25.03
N PRO A 73 -4.94 2.87 26.29
CA PRO A 73 -3.92 3.26 27.27
C PRO A 73 -2.49 3.05 26.77
N GLY A 74 -1.69 4.11 26.81
CA GLY A 74 -0.28 4.07 26.39
C GLY A 74 -0.03 3.97 24.89
N ALA A 75 -1.06 3.98 24.03
CA ALA A 75 -0.88 3.84 22.58
C ALA A 75 -0.09 4.99 21.95
N ALA A 76 -0.25 6.21 22.46
CA ALA A 76 0.54 7.36 22.04
C ALA A 76 2.06 7.14 22.27
N GLU A 77 2.40 6.33 23.27
CA GLU A 77 3.76 6.12 23.77
C GLU A 77 4.44 4.94 23.08
N TRP A 78 3.71 4.15 22.29
CA TRP A 78 4.29 3.06 21.50
C TRP A 78 5.36 3.58 20.55
N VAL A 79 6.45 2.84 20.42
CA VAL A 79 7.58 3.21 19.56
C VAL A 79 7.66 2.22 18.40
N ILE A 80 7.74 2.75 17.18
CA ILE A 80 8.00 1.96 15.97
C ILE A 80 9.51 2.00 15.71
N PHE A 81 10.13 0.82 15.65
CA PHE A 81 11.57 0.69 15.48
C PHE A 81 11.94 -0.63 14.77
N PRO A 82 13.16 -0.75 14.21
CA PRO A 82 14.09 0.35 13.91
C PRO A 82 13.50 1.34 12.89
N SER A 83 14.06 2.55 12.80
CA SER A 83 13.58 3.55 11.84
C SER A 83 13.81 3.14 10.38
N ALA A 84 14.86 2.35 10.13
CA ALA A 84 15.09 1.70 8.84
C ALA A 84 14.32 0.38 8.76
N PRO A 85 13.54 0.12 7.69
CA PRO A 85 12.88 -1.17 7.49
C PRO A 85 13.87 -2.33 7.45
N ILE A 86 13.48 -3.47 8.03
CA ILE A 86 14.31 -4.69 8.06
C ILE A 86 14.10 -5.59 6.84
N SER A 87 13.07 -5.33 6.04
CA SER A 87 12.72 -6.07 4.83
C SER A 87 12.18 -5.15 3.72
N LYS A 88 12.00 -5.69 2.51
CA LYS A 88 11.37 -5.02 1.37
C LYS A 88 10.02 -5.66 1.10
N GLU A 89 8.94 -4.90 1.28
CA GLU A 89 7.55 -5.39 1.16
C GLU A 89 6.76 -4.54 0.15
N PRO A 90 6.99 -4.71 -1.17
CA PRO A 90 6.25 -3.96 -2.20
C PRO A 90 4.82 -4.50 -2.31
N LEU A 91 3.88 -3.84 -1.65
CA LEU A 91 2.46 -4.22 -1.69
C LEU A 91 1.90 -4.02 -3.10
N GLY A 92 1.49 -5.11 -3.72
CA GLY A 92 0.87 -5.14 -5.04
C GLY A 92 -0.33 -6.07 -5.06
N PRO A 93 -1.21 -5.94 -6.06
CA PRO A 93 -2.34 -6.84 -6.21
C PRO A 93 -1.86 -8.26 -6.52
N ALA A 94 -2.60 -9.25 -6.03
CA ALA A 94 -2.38 -10.66 -6.34
C ALA A 94 -3.53 -11.21 -7.17
N TYR A 95 -3.20 -12.00 -8.19
CA TYR A 95 -4.16 -12.71 -9.03
C TYR A 95 -3.62 -14.09 -9.41
N ARG A 96 -4.52 -14.97 -9.85
CA ARG A 96 -4.15 -16.34 -10.24
C ARG A 96 -3.22 -16.32 -11.44
N GLN A 97 -2.26 -17.25 -11.44
CA GLN A 97 -1.42 -17.49 -12.61
C GLN A 97 -2.25 -18.00 -13.79
N ASN A 98 -1.75 -17.75 -15.01
CA ASN A 98 -2.34 -18.17 -16.28
C ASN A 98 -3.72 -17.55 -16.61
N ASP A 99 -4.02 -16.38 -16.05
CA ASP A 99 -5.19 -15.57 -16.37
C ASP A 99 -4.73 -14.16 -16.76
N SER A 100 -4.11 -14.04 -17.95
CA SER A 100 -3.48 -12.80 -18.38
C SER A 100 -4.48 -11.67 -18.58
N ALA A 101 -5.66 -11.97 -19.13
CA ALA A 101 -6.72 -10.97 -19.32
C ALA A 101 -7.13 -10.36 -17.97
N TRP A 102 -7.29 -11.18 -16.93
CA TRP A 102 -7.59 -10.66 -15.59
C TRP A 102 -6.43 -9.88 -14.97
N GLY A 103 -5.19 -10.36 -15.17
CA GLY A 103 -3.99 -9.64 -14.76
C GLY A 103 -3.90 -8.25 -15.41
N ASP A 104 -4.20 -8.15 -16.71
CA ASP A 104 -4.19 -6.89 -17.46
C ASP A 104 -5.23 -5.91 -16.89
N VAL A 105 -6.46 -6.36 -16.63
CA VAL A 105 -7.51 -5.53 -16.00
C VAL A 105 -7.04 -4.96 -14.66
N ILE A 106 -6.46 -5.81 -13.79
CA ILE A 106 -5.97 -5.39 -12.48
C ILE A 106 -4.81 -4.38 -12.62
N ASN A 107 -3.81 -4.70 -13.43
CA ASN A 107 -2.63 -3.85 -13.59
C ASN A 107 -3.01 -2.49 -14.16
N TRP A 108 -3.81 -2.45 -15.23
CA TRP A 108 -4.24 -1.21 -15.86
C TRP A 108 -5.21 -0.39 -15.01
N THR A 109 -5.98 -1.01 -14.12
CA THR A 109 -6.75 -0.27 -13.11
C THR A 109 -5.83 0.57 -12.23
N ILE A 110 -4.69 0.01 -11.80
CA ILE A 110 -3.71 0.73 -10.98
C ILE A 110 -2.95 1.76 -11.82
N PHE A 111 -2.48 1.37 -13.00
CA PHE A 111 -1.74 2.30 -13.87
C PHE A 111 -2.60 3.48 -14.30
N ALA A 112 -3.90 3.30 -14.48
CA ALA A 112 -4.81 4.41 -14.79
C ALA A 112 -4.83 5.49 -13.70
N THR A 113 -4.82 5.10 -12.42
CA THR A 113 -4.80 6.07 -11.31
C THR A 113 -3.45 6.78 -11.20
N VAL A 114 -2.35 6.08 -11.50
CA VAL A 114 -1.00 6.66 -11.54
C VAL A 114 -0.83 7.63 -12.70
N ILE A 115 -1.22 7.24 -13.92
CA ILE A 115 -1.14 8.13 -15.10
C ILE A 115 -2.03 9.36 -14.88
N ALA A 116 -3.24 9.19 -14.34
CA ALA A 116 -4.10 10.34 -14.03
C ALA A 116 -3.42 11.32 -13.05
N ASP A 117 -2.73 10.81 -12.01
CA ASP A 117 -1.97 11.62 -11.06
C ASP A 117 -0.83 12.37 -11.77
N GLU A 118 -0.04 11.68 -12.59
CA GLU A 118 1.05 12.28 -13.38
C GLU A 118 0.58 13.40 -14.31
N LYS A 119 -0.65 13.32 -14.83
CA LYS A 119 -1.24 14.33 -15.72
C LYS A 119 -2.04 15.41 -14.98
N GLY A 120 -2.14 15.35 -13.65
CA GLY A 120 -2.98 16.26 -12.87
C GLY A 120 -4.49 16.09 -13.11
N VAL A 121 -4.91 14.92 -13.59
CA VAL A 121 -6.31 14.54 -13.77
C VAL A 121 -6.83 13.95 -12.48
N THR A 122 -7.92 14.50 -11.96
CA THR A 122 -8.57 14.13 -10.70
C THR A 122 -9.99 13.65 -10.94
N SER A 123 -10.60 13.01 -9.94
CA SER A 123 -12.03 12.67 -9.97
C SER A 123 -12.95 13.87 -10.27
N ALA A 124 -12.53 15.07 -9.85
CA ALA A 124 -13.28 16.31 -10.01
C ALA A 124 -13.16 16.92 -11.41
N ASN A 125 -11.99 16.85 -12.05
CA ASN A 125 -11.74 17.53 -13.33
C ASN A 125 -11.71 16.60 -14.55
N ILE A 126 -11.80 15.28 -14.35
CA ILE A 126 -11.64 14.31 -15.43
C ILE A 126 -12.64 14.49 -16.57
N ASP A 127 -13.86 14.98 -16.32
CA ASP A 127 -14.82 15.23 -17.40
C ASP A 127 -14.32 16.22 -18.45
N GLU A 128 -13.49 17.18 -18.03
CA GLU A 128 -12.96 18.25 -18.88
C GLU A 128 -11.53 17.95 -19.36
N ASN A 129 -10.83 16.99 -18.74
CA ASN A 129 -9.40 16.76 -18.95
C ASN A 129 -9.08 15.37 -19.53
N ARG A 130 -10.06 14.70 -20.14
CA ARG A 130 -9.84 13.38 -20.78
C ARG A 130 -8.89 13.44 -21.98
N GLU A 131 -8.84 14.59 -22.66
CA GLU A 131 -8.01 14.84 -23.86
C GLU A 131 -6.83 15.76 -23.57
N ILE A 132 -6.41 15.88 -22.30
CA ILE A 132 -5.32 16.79 -21.92
C ILE A 132 -4.03 16.51 -22.72
N ASP A 133 -3.81 15.25 -23.08
CA ASP A 133 -2.83 14.82 -24.07
C ASP A 133 -3.30 13.52 -24.78
N PRO A 134 -2.58 13.07 -25.83
CA PRO A 134 -2.96 11.86 -26.55
C PRO A 134 -2.93 10.57 -25.71
N GLU A 135 -2.07 10.49 -24.69
CA GLU A 135 -1.99 9.32 -23.80
C GLU A 135 -3.21 9.21 -22.91
N ALA A 136 -3.62 10.33 -22.30
CA ALA A 136 -4.88 10.44 -21.57
C ALA A 136 -6.08 10.10 -22.47
N GLY A 137 -6.10 10.60 -23.70
CA GLY A 137 -7.17 10.31 -24.67
C GLY A 137 -7.31 8.80 -24.93
N ARG A 138 -6.21 8.09 -25.18
CA ARG A 138 -6.21 6.62 -25.33
C ARG A 138 -6.65 5.91 -24.06
N LEU A 139 -6.10 6.30 -22.92
CA LEU A 139 -6.39 5.67 -21.63
C LEU A 139 -7.87 5.79 -21.24
N PHE A 140 -8.48 6.95 -21.51
CA PHE A 140 -9.84 7.29 -21.11
C PHE A 140 -10.92 6.98 -22.17
N GLY A 141 -10.55 6.25 -23.23
CA GLY A 141 -11.50 5.68 -24.19
C GLY A 141 -11.91 6.61 -25.33
N LEU A 142 -11.10 7.63 -25.63
CA LEU A 142 -11.35 8.59 -26.70
C LEU A 142 -10.65 8.21 -28.01
N GLU A 143 -9.67 7.31 -27.94
CA GLU A 143 -8.95 6.79 -29.09
C GLU A 143 -8.87 5.24 -29.04
N GLY A 144 -9.49 4.56 -30.01
CA GLY A 144 -9.32 3.12 -30.26
C GLY A 144 -10.10 2.17 -29.32
N GLU A 145 -9.85 0.86 -29.49
CA GLU A 145 -10.52 -0.25 -28.78
C GLU A 145 -9.62 -0.92 -27.71
N VAL A 146 -8.68 -0.20 -27.09
CA VAL A 146 -7.64 -0.79 -26.20
C VAL A 146 -8.27 -1.50 -25.00
N GLN A 147 -9.26 -0.89 -24.36
CA GLN A 147 -9.98 -1.42 -23.20
C GLN A 147 -10.91 -2.56 -23.61
N SER A 148 -11.48 -2.49 -24.80
CA SER A 148 -12.36 -3.54 -25.34
C SER A 148 -11.61 -4.82 -25.68
N ALA A 149 -10.31 -4.75 -26.01
CA ALA A 149 -9.44 -5.92 -26.10
C ALA A 149 -9.29 -6.66 -24.75
N MET A 150 -9.48 -5.96 -23.62
CA MET A 150 -9.55 -6.55 -22.27
C MET A 150 -10.98 -6.97 -21.87
N GLY A 151 -11.96 -6.87 -22.79
CA GLY A 151 -13.36 -7.16 -22.51
C GLY A 151 -14.06 -6.08 -21.68
N LEU A 152 -13.48 -4.88 -21.58
CA LEU A 152 -14.03 -3.75 -20.83
C LEU A 152 -14.69 -2.72 -21.76
N PRO A 153 -15.64 -1.91 -21.24
CA PRO A 153 -16.08 -0.69 -21.92
C PRO A 153 -14.89 0.23 -22.24
N ALA A 154 -14.96 0.96 -23.35
CA ALA A 154 -13.90 1.87 -23.78
C ALA A 154 -13.53 2.90 -22.69
N ASP A 155 -14.51 3.35 -21.91
CA ASP A 155 -14.36 4.34 -20.85
C ASP A 155 -14.01 3.74 -19.48
N ALA A 156 -13.66 2.45 -19.38
CA ALA A 156 -13.48 1.78 -18.09
C ALA A 156 -12.47 2.47 -17.17
N PHE A 157 -11.33 2.92 -17.68
CA PHE A 157 -10.32 3.61 -16.85
C PHE A 157 -10.68 5.07 -16.56
N TYR A 158 -11.47 5.71 -17.43
CA TYR A 158 -12.13 6.96 -17.09
C TYR A 158 -13.04 6.76 -15.86
N GLN A 159 -13.83 5.68 -15.84
CA GLN A 159 -14.73 5.37 -14.73
C GLN A 159 -13.96 5.09 -13.43
N VAL A 160 -12.82 4.42 -13.49
CA VAL A 160 -11.94 4.20 -12.32
C VAL A 160 -11.57 5.55 -11.69
N VAL A 161 -10.92 6.43 -12.45
CA VAL A 161 -10.46 7.72 -11.92
C VAL A 161 -11.64 8.60 -11.49
N LYS A 162 -12.77 8.57 -12.23
CA LYS A 162 -13.97 9.30 -11.86
C LYS A 162 -14.54 8.88 -10.50
N GLN A 163 -14.50 7.57 -10.19
CA GLN A 163 -15.13 7.02 -8.99
C GLN A 163 -14.21 7.04 -7.76
N VAL A 164 -12.93 6.71 -7.92
CA VAL A 164 -12.01 6.55 -6.79
C VAL A 164 -10.93 7.64 -6.70
N GLY A 165 -10.77 8.43 -7.76
CA GLY A 165 -9.71 9.42 -7.90
C GLY A 165 -8.44 8.85 -8.50
N ASN A 166 -7.48 9.73 -8.72
CA ASN A 166 -6.11 9.37 -9.09
C ASN A 166 -5.33 8.81 -7.89
N TYR A 167 -4.08 8.42 -8.10
CA TYR A 167 -3.25 7.82 -7.06
C TYR A 167 -3.04 8.76 -5.86
N ASP A 168 -2.86 10.07 -6.07
CA ASP A 168 -2.75 11.03 -4.97
C ASP A 168 -4.03 11.11 -4.14
N GLU A 169 -5.18 11.26 -4.79
CA GLU A 169 -6.47 11.35 -4.13
C GLU A 169 -6.73 10.10 -3.26
N ILE A 170 -6.39 8.92 -3.78
CA ILE A 170 -6.49 7.65 -3.07
C ILE A 170 -5.53 7.63 -1.88
N TYR A 171 -4.25 7.95 -2.08
CA TYR A 171 -3.26 7.92 -1.02
C TYR A 171 -3.62 8.93 0.08
N SER A 172 -3.81 10.19 -0.30
CA SER A 172 -4.03 11.31 0.61
C SER A 172 -5.28 11.14 1.46
N ARG A 173 -6.36 10.61 0.88
CA ARG A 173 -7.61 10.35 1.62
C ARG A 173 -7.45 9.24 2.67
N ASN A 174 -6.60 8.25 2.43
CA ASN A 174 -6.53 7.05 3.27
C ASN A 174 -5.33 7.05 4.23
N LEU A 175 -4.18 7.60 3.83
CA LEU A 175 -2.92 7.47 4.55
C LEU A 175 -2.48 8.75 5.27
N ASN A 176 -2.83 9.93 4.77
CA ASN A 176 -2.54 11.18 5.51
C ASN A 176 -3.21 11.22 6.89
N PRO A 177 -4.45 10.73 7.11
CA PRO A 177 -5.08 10.73 8.43
C PRO A 177 -4.32 9.90 9.49
N VAL A 178 -3.51 8.93 9.07
CA VAL A 178 -2.65 8.13 9.96
C VAL A 178 -1.21 8.63 10.00
N GLY A 179 -0.92 9.80 9.42
CA GLY A 179 0.38 10.45 9.48
C GLY A 179 1.38 9.97 8.42
N LEU A 180 0.93 9.25 7.39
CA LEU A 180 1.78 8.85 6.26
C LEU A 180 1.59 9.84 5.10
N THR A 181 2.68 10.41 4.62
CA THR A 181 2.69 11.37 3.50
C THR A 181 3.45 10.81 2.30
N ARG A 182 3.07 11.20 1.07
CA ARG A 182 3.77 10.76 -0.15
C ARG A 182 5.11 11.43 -0.32
N GLU A 183 5.19 12.73 -0.10
CA GLU A 183 6.39 13.54 -0.31
C GLU A 183 7.60 12.94 0.43
N GLY A 184 8.70 12.73 -0.29
CA GLY A 184 9.93 12.12 0.25
C GLY A 184 9.85 10.61 0.52
N SER A 185 8.74 9.95 0.17
CA SER A 185 8.57 8.49 0.33
C SER A 185 8.76 7.74 -1.00
N LEU A 186 8.90 6.42 -0.92
CA LEU A 186 8.89 5.56 -2.11
C LEU A 186 7.55 5.57 -2.86
N ASN A 187 6.46 6.01 -2.21
CA ASN A 187 5.14 6.17 -2.83
C ASN A 187 4.93 7.53 -3.52
N ALA A 188 5.95 8.40 -3.54
CA ALA A 188 5.96 9.58 -4.40
C ALA A 188 6.04 9.17 -5.88
N SER A 189 5.68 10.09 -6.77
CA SER A 189 5.88 9.91 -8.21
C SER A 189 7.36 9.74 -8.53
N PHE A 190 7.68 8.98 -9.58
CA PHE A 190 9.06 8.80 -10.04
C PHE A 190 9.74 10.13 -10.43
N VAL A 191 8.97 11.13 -10.89
CA VAL A 191 9.52 12.47 -11.21
C VAL A 191 9.87 13.27 -9.96
N ASP A 192 9.30 12.91 -8.82
CA ASP A 192 9.56 13.52 -7.50
C ASP A 192 10.56 12.69 -6.68
N GLY A 193 11.24 11.72 -7.31
CA GLY A 193 12.24 10.87 -6.67
C GLY A 193 11.67 9.64 -5.94
N GLY A 194 10.38 9.33 -6.11
CA GLY A 194 9.76 8.10 -5.62
C GLY A 194 9.92 6.90 -6.58
N MET A 195 9.14 5.84 -6.34
CA MET A 195 9.15 4.61 -7.14
C MET A 195 7.82 4.30 -7.83
N ILE A 196 6.80 5.16 -7.67
CA ILE A 196 5.52 4.97 -8.36
C ILE A 196 5.68 5.42 -9.81
N TYR A 197 5.55 4.45 -10.72
CA TYR A 197 5.75 4.60 -12.16
C TYR A 197 4.78 3.69 -12.90
N ALA A 198 4.00 4.25 -13.81
CA ALA A 198 3.17 3.48 -14.74
C ALA A 198 3.84 3.31 -16.10
N PRO A 199 3.70 2.14 -16.76
CA PRO A 199 4.01 2.04 -18.17
C PRO A 199 3.07 2.96 -18.98
N PRO A 200 3.55 3.53 -20.10
CA PRO A 200 2.76 4.50 -20.85
C PRO A 200 1.55 3.85 -21.53
N ALA A 201 0.40 4.54 -21.55
CA ALA A 201 -0.80 4.13 -22.28
C ALA A 201 -0.63 4.42 -23.78
N ARG A 202 -0.13 3.42 -24.51
CA ARG A 202 0.18 3.48 -25.94
C ARG A 202 -0.44 2.35 -26.72
#